data_AF-A0A6I4NR54-F1
#
_entry.id   AF-A0A6I4NR54-F1
#
_cell.length_a   1.000
_cell.length_b   1.000
_cell.length_c   1.000
_cell.angle_alpha   90.00
_cell.angle_beta   90.00
_cell.angle_gamma   90.00
#
_symmetry.space_group_name_H-M   'P 1'
#
loop_
_entity.id
_entity.type
_entity.pdbx_description
1 polymer ?
#
loop_
_entity_poly.entity_id
_entity_poly.type
_entity_poly.pdbx_seq_one_letter_code
_entity_poly.pdbx_strand_id
1 'polypeptide(L)' 'MNLEARKYNFIQELTKVDESVLEKLELVLKANRKDWYDELSDVEKDEIQIGITQADNNEFLSHEEVMNVFSKWQ' A
#
# COMPACT_ATOMS: atom_id res chain seq x y z
N MET A 1 -3.39 16.11 -29.88
CA MET A 1 -3.45 14.71 -29.42
C MET A 1 -4.19 14.70 -28.08
N ASN A 2 -5.26 13.94 -27.93
CA ASN A 2 -5.94 13.85 -26.63
C ASN A 2 -5.10 12.99 -25.65
N LEU A 3 -5.43 13.07 -24.36
CA LEU A 3 -4.67 12.40 -23.31
C LEU A 3 -4.67 10.88 -23.49
N GLU A 4 -5.78 10.33 -23.98
CA GLU A 4 -6.02 8.92 -24.23
C GLU A 4 -5.06 8.39 -25.31
N ALA A 5 -4.96 9.10 -26.43
CA ALA A 5 -4.03 8.75 -27.51
C ALA A 5 -2.56 8.84 -27.04
N ARG A 6 -2.24 9.81 -26.18
CA ARG A 6 -0.89 9.93 -25.59
C ARG A 6 -0.57 8.77 -24.65
N LYS A 7 -1.52 8.34 -23.81
CA LYS A 7 -1.37 7.17 -22.93
C LYS A 7 -1.19 5.90 -23.75
N TYR A 8 -1.99 5.71 -24.80
CA TYR A 8 -1.89 4.55 -25.68
C TYR A 8 -0.51 4.45 -26.35
N ASN A 9 -0.05 5.53 -26.99
CA ASN A 9 1.27 5.56 -27.62
C ASN A 9 2.39 5.31 -26.61
N PHE A 10 2.26 5.85 -25.39
CA PHE A 10 3.25 5.61 -24.34
C PHE A 10 3.36 4.13 -23.97
N ILE A 11 2.23 3.43 -23.77
CA ILE A 11 2.21 1.98 -23.50
C ILE A 11 2.89 1.19 -24.62
N GLN A 12 2.67 1.58 -25.89
CA GLN A 12 3.32 0.93 -27.02
C GLN A 12 4.84 1.12 -27.05
N GLU A 13 5.35 2.24 -26.55
CA GLU A 13 6.80 2.44 -26.45
C GLU A 13 7.41 1.66 -25.29
N LEU A 14 6.67 1.43 -24.20
CA LEU A 14 7.15 0.61 -23.07
C LEU A 14 7.44 -0.84 -23.46
N THR A 15 6.82 -1.39 -24.50
CA THR A 15 7.11 -2.77 -24.93
C THR A 15 8.45 -2.88 -25.68
N LYS A 16 9.09 -1.76 -26.01
CA LYS A 16 10.32 -1.70 -26.81
C LYS A 16 11.55 -1.30 -26.00
N VAL A 17 11.40 -0.84 -24.76
CA VAL A 17 12.51 -0.39 -23.93
C VAL A 17 13.22 -1.56 -23.25
N ASP A 18 14.51 -1.37 -22.94
CA ASP A 18 15.28 -2.32 -22.15
C ASP A 18 14.95 -2.24 -20.65
N GLU A 19 15.39 -3.27 -19.91
CA GLU A 19 15.15 -3.43 -18.48
C GLU A 19 15.67 -2.23 -17.66
N SER A 20 16.83 -1.69 -18.01
CA SER A 20 17.45 -0.57 -17.26
C SER A 20 16.65 0.73 -17.39
N VAL A 21 16.01 0.95 -18.54
CA VAL A 21 15.13 2.08 -18.79
C VAL A 21 13.78 1.86 -18.09
N LEU A 22 13.27 0.63 -18.10
CA LEU A 22 12.03 0.27 -17.42
C LEU A 22 12.14 0.47 -15.90
N GLU A 23 13.22 0.03 -15.26
CA GLU A 23 13.46 0.21 -13.82
C GLU A 23 13.46 1.70 -13.41
N LYS A 24 14.13 2.55 -14.20
CA LYS A 24 14.15 4.00 -13.95
C LYS A 24 12.77 4.61 -14.06
N LEU A 25 11.97 4.16 -15.03
CA LEU A 25 10.59 4.61 -15.18
C LEU A 25 9.71 4.17 -14.00
N GLU A 26 9.85 2.94 -13.53
CA GLU A 26 9.14 2.46 -12.35
C GLU A 26 9.44 3.30 -11.12
N LEU A 27 10.71 3.67 -10.92
CA LEU A 27 11.11 4.57 -9.83
C LEU A 27 10.43 5.94 -9.95
N VAL A 28 10.38 6.52 -11.15
CA VAL A 28 9.71 7.80 -11.39
C VAL A 28 8.20 7.69 -11.14
N LEU A 29 7.57 6.58 -11.53
CA LEU A 29 6.15 6.33 -11.29
C LEU A 29 5.85 6.11 -9.81
N LYS A 30 6.71 5.39 -9.08
CA LYS A 30 6.58 5.17 -7.64
C LYS A 30 6.81 6.46 -6.85
N ALA A 31 7.83 7.24 -7.19
CA ALA A 31 8.13 8.51 -6.53
C ALA A 31 7.02 9.56 -6.70
N ASN A 32 6.23 9.47 -7.77
CA ASN A 32 5.10 10.36 -8.03
C ASN A 32 3.75 9.79 -7.56
N ARG A 33 3.72 8.59 -6.97
CA ARG A 33 2.54 8.10 -6.24
C ARG A 33 2.71 8.55 -4.80
N LYS A 34 1.73 9.29 -4.29
CA LYS A 34 1.62 9.50 -2.85
C LYS A 34 1.50 8.13 -2.20
N ASP A 35 2.27 7.89 -1.14
CA ASP A 35 2.04 6.72 -0.31
C ASP A 35 0.63 6.85 0.28
N TRP A 36 -0.10 5.74 0.41
CA TRP A 36 -1.41 5.77 1.07
C TRP A 36 -1.26 6.30 2.51
N TYR A 37 -0.11 6.05 3.15
CA TYR A 37 0.23 6.60 4.46
C TYR A 37 0.28 8.13 4.44
N ASP A 38 0.77 8.74 3.36
CA ASP A 38 0.83 10.20 3.22
C ASP A 38 -0.57 10.84 3.10
N GLU A 39 -1.57 10.05 2.71
CA GLU A 39 -2.96 10.47 2.55
C GLU A 39 -3.77 10.39 3.85
N LEU A 40 -3.26 9.69 4.87
CA LEU A 40 -3.89 9.60 6.18
C LEU A 40 -3.86 10.93 6.94
N SER A 41 -4.92 11.19 7.69
CA SER A 41 -4.95 12.26 8.70
C SER A 41 -3.97 11.99 9.83
N ASP A 42 -3.60 13.05 10.57
CA ASP A 42 -2.69 12.93 11.72
C ASP A 42 -3.27 11.98 12.80
N VAL A 43 -4.60 11.95 12.95
CA VAL A 43 -5.29 11.05 13.88
C VAL A 43 -5.13 9.59 13.46
N GLU A 44 -5.34 9.28 12.18
CA GLU A 44 -5.17 7.91 11.67
C GLU A 44 -3.71 7.44 11.80
N LYS A 45 -2.74 8.34 11.61
CA LYS A 45 -1.32 8.04 11.82
C LYS A 45 -1.00 7.76 13.29
N ASP A 46 -1.58 8.54 14.21
CA ASP A 46 -1.41 8.36 15.65
C ASP A 46 -1.98 7.01 16.12
N GLU A 47 -3.19 6.66 15.66
CA GLU A 47 -3.82 5.36 15.96
C GLU A 47 -2.98 4.17 15.45
N ILE A 48 -2.37 4.29 14.27
CA ILE A 48 -1.43 3.26 13.78
C ILE A 48 -0.23 3.12 14.73
N GLN A 49 0.35 4.23 15.19
CA GLN A 49 1.50 4.21 16.10
C GLN A 49 1.14 3.61 17.47
N ILE A 50 -0.07 3.89 17.97
CA ILE A 50 -0.63 3.27 19.17
C ILE A 50 -0.74 1.75 18.97
N GLY A 51 -1.35 1.31 17.86
CA GLY A 51 -1.51 -0.12 17.55
C GLY A 51 -0.18 -0.87 17.43
N ILE A 52 0.85 -0.26 16.85
CA ILE A 52 2.21 -0.82 16.80
C ILE A 52 2.79 -0.96 18.22
N THR A 53 2.67 0.08 19.05
CA THR A 53 3.17 0.07 20.43
C THR A 53 2.48 -1.00 21.28
N GLN A 54 1.16 -1.15 21.11
CA GLN A 54 0.38 -2.21 21.75
C GLN A 54 0.86 -3.60 21.29
N ALA A 55 1.07 -3.79 19.99
CA ALA A 55 1.58 -5.06 19.46
C ALA A 55 2.97 -5.41 20.03
N ASP A 56 3.88 -4.44 20.09
CA ASP A 56 5.22 -4.60 20.68
C ASP A 56 5.16 -4.96 22.18
N ASN A 57 4.15 -4.44 22.89
CA ASN A 57 3.87 -4.76 24.29
C ASN A 57 3.09 -6.08 24.47
N ASN A 58 2.81 -6.84 23.41
CA ASN A 58 1.92 -8.01 23.41
C ASN A 58 0.48 -7.71 23.90
N GLU A 59 0.02 -6.48 23.70
CA GLU A 59 -1.35 -6.03 24.00
C GLU A 59 -2.30 -6.31 22.82
N PHE A 60 -2.28 -7.53 22.29
CA PHE A 60 -3.19 -7.99 21.25
C PHE A 60 -3.69 -9.39 21.56
N LEU A 61 -4.82 -9.75 20.94
CA LEU A 61 -5.32 -11.13 20.94
C LEU A 61 -5.25 -11.66 19.52
N SER A 62 -4.74 -12.87 19.37
CA SER A 62 -4.78 -13.57 18.10
C SER A 62 -6.23 -13.87 17.70
N HIS A 63 -6.44 -14.05 16.40
CA HIS A 63 -7.74 -14.46 15.88
C HIS A 63 -8.26 -15.75 16.55
N GLU A 64 -7.37 -16.72 16.79
CA GLU A 64 -7.72 -17.96 17.49
C GLU A 64 -8.23 -17.71 18.92
N GLU A 65 -7.52 -16.87 19.69
CA GLU A 65 -7.93 -16.51 21.05
C GLU A 65 -9.30 -15.83 21.08
N VAL A 66 -9.56 -14.92 20.12
CA VAL A 66 -10.87 -14.27 19.99
C VAL A 66 -11.95 -15.28 19.65
N MET A 67 -11.72 -16.16 18.66
CA MET A 67 -12.70 -17.15 18.24
C MET A 67 -13.01 -18.20 19.32
N ASN A 68 -12.02 -18.55 20.15
CA ASN A 68 -12.21 -19.45 21.28
C ASN A 68 -13.27 -18.95 22.28
N VAL A 69 -13.47 -17.63 22.42
CA VAL A 69 -14.54 -17.06 23.26
C VAL A 69 -15.93 -17.45 22.74
N PHE A 70 -16.10 -17.51 21.42
CA PHE A 70 -17.37 -17.80 20.77
C PHE A 70 -17.64 -19.29 20.60
N SER A 71 -16.66 -20.16 20.82
CA SER A 71 -16.79 -21.62 20.74
C SER A 71 -17.93 -22.19 21.61
N LYS A 72 -18.30 -21.50 22.69
CA LYS A 72 -19.40 -21.89 23.60
C LYS A 72 -20.80 -21.72 23.00
N TRP A 73 -20.91 -20.97 21.90
CA TRP A 73 -22.17 -20.67 21.21
C TRP A 73 -22.29 -21.38 19.86
N GLN A 74 -21.37 -22.30 19.57
CA GLN A 74 -21.36 -23.14 18.38
C GLN A 74 -22.15 -24.44 18.58
#